data_AF-A0A7W8YC29-F1
#
_entry.id   AF-A0A7W8YC29-F1
#
_cell.length_a   1.000
_cell.length_b   1.000
_cell.length_c   1.000
_cell.angle_alpha   90.00
_cell.angle_beta   90.00
_cell.angle_gamma   90.00
#
_symmetry.space_group_name_H-M   'P 1'
#
loop_
_entity.id
_entity.type
_entity.pdbx_description
1 polymer ?
#
loop_
_entity_poly.entity_id
_entity_poly.type
_entity_poly.pdbx_seq_one_letter_code
_entity_poly.pdbx_strand_id
1 'polypeptide(L)'
;MHPSRACAAVGPRVILGDVLGSGTVGNGGCLGELWGRNQGLTPPPLVEGDVVTLTIEGIGEISNRVGAAEPAPELPRARRRPRLRHRAEVTAETTA
;
A
#
# COMPACT_ATOMS: atom_id res chain seq x y z
N MET A 1 -12.71 -20.56 13.17
CA MET A 1 -12.92 -19.13 12.84
C MET A 1 -11.78 -18.35 13.46
N HIS A 2 -10.88 -17.78 12.64
CA HIS A 2 -9.81 -16.91 13.15
C HIS A 2 -10.41 -15.53 13.43
N PRO A 3 -10.16 -14.92 14.61
CA PRO A 3 -10.68 -13.60 14.92
C PRO A 3 -10.03 -12.58 13.96
N SER A 4 -10.85 -11.90 13.16
CA SER A 4 -10.41 -10.79 12.33
C SER A 4 -9.93 -9.66 13.23
N ARG A 5 -8.64 -9.32 13.14
CA ARG A 5 -8.12 -8.12 13.79
C ARG A 5 -8.68 -6.90 13.08
N ALA A 6 -9.64 -6.22 13.69
CA ALA A 6 -10.03 -4.88 13.30
C ALA A 6 -8.95 -3.89 13.79
N CYS A 7 -8.50 -2.98 12.92
CA CYS A 7 -7.65 -1.88 13.36
C CYS A 7 -8.51 -0.92 14.18
N ALA A 8 -8.20 -0.75 15.47
CA ALA A 8 -8.76 0.35 16.26
C ALA A 8 -8.18 1.66 15.73
N ALA A 9 -9.03 2.66 15.45
CA ALA A 9 -8.57 3.94 14.93
C ALA A 9 -7.69 4.66 15.98
N VAL A 10 -6.38 4.57 15.81
CA VAL A 10 -5.40 5.46 16.45
C VAL A 10 -4.99 6.47 15.38
N GLY A 11 -5.79 7.53 15.20
CA GLY A 11 -5.65 8.44 14.07
C GLY A 11 -6.66 9.59 14.07
N PRO A 12 -6.63 10.46 13.03
CA PRO A 12 -7.55 11.58 12.91
C PRO A 12 -9.03 11.13 12.84
N ARG A 13 -9.94 12.04 13.17
CA ARG A 13 -11.40 11.78 13.12
C ARG A 13 -11.85 11.56 11.68
N VAL A 14 -12.58 10.47 11.44
CA VAL A 14 -13.27 10.19 10.16
C VAL A 14 -14.55 11.03 10.09
N ILE A 15 -14.78 11.67 8.95
CA ILE A 15 -15.94 12.52 8.65
C ILE A 15 -16.67 12.02 7.38
N LEU A 16 -17.86 12.57 7.14
CA LEU A 16 -18.63 12.26 5.93
C LEU A 16 -17.83 12.67 4.68
N GLY A 17 -17.76 11.77 3.70
CA GLY A 17 -17.02 11.98 2.45
C GLY A 17 -15.60 11.41 2.46
N ASP A 18 -15.13 10.91 3.60
CA ASP A 18 -13.84 10.23 3.66
C ASP A 18 -13.88 8.91 2.87
N VAL A 19 -12.80 8.66 2.13
CA VAL A 19 -12.59 7.43 1.35
C VAL A 19 -11.45 6.64 1.98
N LEU A 20 -11.74 5.40 2.37
CA LEU A 20 -10.74 4.47 2.93
C LEU A 20 -10.42 3.38 1.92
N GLY A 21 -9.15 3.29 1.53
CA GLY A 21 -8.66 2.25 0.64
C GLY A 21 -8.27 0.98 1.38
N SER A 22 -8.47 -0.18 0.75
CA SER A 22 -8.01 -1.49 1.26
C SER A 22 -6.50 -1.67 1.19
N GLY A 23 -5.81 -0.85 0.39
CA GLY A 23 -4.49 -1.17 -0.14
C GLY A 23 -4.57 -2.08 -1.36
N THR A 24 -3.42 -2.39 -1.94
CA THR A 24 -3.32 -3.27 -3.11
C THR A 24 -3.73 -4.69 -2.75
N VAL A 25 -4.53 -5.33 -3.60
CA VAL A 25 -4.89 -6.74 -3.44
C VAL A 25 -3.66 -7.60 -3.77
N GLY A 26 -3.28 -8.53 -2.89
CA GLY A 26 -2.13 -9.41 -3.13
C GLY A 26 -2.34 -10.38 -4.30
N ASN A 27 -1.27 -11.08 -4.70
CA ASN A 27 -1.22 -11.99 -5.86
C ASN A 27 -1.12 -11.30 -7.23
N GLY A 28 -0.35 -10.22 -7.28
CA GLY A 28 -0.05 -9.48 -8.50
C GLY A 28 -0.84 -8.19 -8.65
N GLY A 29 -1.49 -7.69 -7.60
CA GLY A 29 -2.24 -6.43 -7.67
C GLY A 29 -1.39 -5.16 -7.73
N CYS A 30 -0.05 -5.28 -7.79
CA CYS A 30 0.82 -4.20 -8.22
C CYS A 30 2.06 -4.73 -8.95
N LEU A 31 2.63 -3.92 -9.85
CA LEU A 31 3.85 -4.26 -10.59
C LEU A 31 5.04 -4.53 -9.67
N GLY A 32 5.18 -3.77 -8.58
CA GLY A 32 6.25 -3.98 -7.62
C GLY A 32 6.23 -5.38 -6.97
N GLU A 33 5.04 -5.93 -6.70
CA GLU A 33 4.92 -7.30 -6.21
C GLU A 33 5.37 -8.31 -7.27
N LEU A 34 4.94 -8.11 -8.52
CA LEU A 34 5.34 -8.97 -9.65
C LEU A 34 6.86 -8.93 -9.86
N TRP A 35 7.48 -7.76 -9.79
CA TRP A 35 8.92 -7.62 -9.95
C TRP A 35 9.70 -8.29 -8.83
N GLY A 36 9.24 -8.16 -7.59
CA GLY A 36 9.83 -8.86 -6.46
C GLY A 36 9.77 -10.37 -6.62
N ARG A 37 8.65 -10.90 -7.12
CA ARG A 37 8.47 -12.34 -7.39
C ARG A 37 9.29 -12.83 -8.58
N ASN A 38 9.37 -12.03 -9.64
CA ASN A 38 10.07 -12.37 -10.87
C ASN A 38 11.57 -12.08 -10.82
N GLN A 39 12.05 -11.42 -9.76
CA GLN A 39 13.44 -10.96 -9.62
C GLN A 39 13.90 -10.12 -10.83
N GLY A 40 12.99 -9.32 -11.37
CA GLY A 40 13.22 -8.54 -12.59
C GLY A 40 12.01 -7.70 -12.97
N LEU A 41 12.20 -6.79 -13.93
CA LEU A 41 11.16 -5.86 -14.40
C LEU A 41 10.25 -6.51 -15.45
N THR A 42 9.70 -7.67 -15.12
CA THR A 42 8.70 -8.36 -15.93
C THR A 42 7.41 -8.43 -15.13
N PRO A 43 6.28 -7.92 -15.64
CA PRO A 43 6.14 -7.10 -16.86
C PRO A 43 6.86 -5.74 -16.75
N PRO A 44 7.15 -5.03 -17.86
CA PRO A 44 7.93 -3.80 -17.81
C PRO A 44 7.25 -2.68 -16.99
N PRO A 45 8.01 -1.65 -16.56
CA PRO A 45 7.45 -0.42 -16.00
C PRO A 45 6.47 0.24 -16.98
N LEU A 46 5.46 0.90 -16.44
CA LEU A 46 4.53 1.68 -17.24
C LEU A 46 5.25 2.87 -17.88
N VAL A 47 4.89 3.15 -19.12
CA VAL A 47 5.39 4.29 -19.91
C VAL A 47 4.24 5.22 -20.30
N GLU A 48 4.59 6.45 -20.69
CA GLU A 48 3.61 7.41 -21.18
C GLU A 48 2.78 6.81 -22.33
N GLY A 49 1.47 7.01 -22.27
CA GLY A 49 0.52 6.48 -23.24
C GLY A 49 -0.07 5.12 -22.87
N ASP A 50 0.52 4.37 -21.93
CA ASP A 50 -0.07 3.12 -21.43
C ASP A 50 -1.45 3.36 -20.83
N VAL A 51 -2.33 2.37 -20.94
CA VAL A 51 -3.66 2.39 -20.34
C VAL A 51 -3.77 1.27 -19.33
N VAL A 52 -4.16 1.62 -18.10
CA VAL A 52 -4.38 0.67 -17.01
C VAL A 52 -5.87 0.59 -16.74
N THR A 53 -6.42 -0.61 -16.86
CA THR A 53 -7.82 -0.91 -16.60
C THR A 53 -7.96 -1.85 -15.41
N LEU A 54 -8.84 -1.50 -14.47
CA LEU A 54 -9.29 -2.37 -13.40
C LEU A 54 -10.78 -2.66 -13.57
N THR A 55 -11.12 -3.93 -13.72
CA THR A 55 -12.50 -4.41 -13.80
C THR A 55 -12.85 -5.12 -12.49
N ILE A 56 -13.98 -4.75 -11.90
CA ILE A 56 -14.47 -5.29 -10.65
C ILE A 56 -15.88 -5.82 -10.87
N GLU A 57 -16.08 -7.10 -10.61
CA GLU A 57 -17.39 -7.74 -10.71
C GLU A 57 -18.43 -7.01 -9.84
N GLY A 58 -19.58 -6.70 -10.43
CA GLY A 58 -20.68 -6.01 -9.75
C GLY A 58 -20.49 -4.50 -9.53
N ILE A 59 -19.31 -3.93 -9.82
CA ILE A 59 -19.05 -2.49 -9.71
C ILE A 59 -18.80 -1.86 -11.08
N GLY A 60 -18.08 -2.54 -11.97
CA GLY A 60 -17.77 -2.06 -13.31
C GLY A 60 -16.28 -1.87 -13.53
N GLU A 61 -15.92 -0.91 -14.37
CA GLU A 61 -14.56 -0.69 -14.85
C GLU A 61 -14.07 0.73 -14.55
N ILE A 62 -12.79 0.83 -14.19
CA ILE A 62 -12.05 2.09 -14.20
C ILE A 62 -10.84 1.96 -15.11
N SER A 63 -10.63 2.95 -15.99
CA SER A 63 -9.49 3.00 -16.90
C SER A 63 -8.81 4.36 -16.81
N ASN A 64 -7.48 4.36 -16.82
CA ASN A 64 -6.68 5.59 -16.79
C ASN A 64 -5.47 5.45 -17.72
N ARG A 65 -5.09 6.57 -18.35
CA ARG A 65 -3.92 6.65 -19.23
C ARG A 65 -2.75 7.27 -18.48
N VAL A 66 -1.59 6.65 -18.58
CA VAL A 66 -0.34 7.17 -18.03
C VAL A 66 0.05 8.42 -18.81
N GLY A 67 0.06 9.56 -18.13
CA GLY A 67 0.51 10.84 -18.69
C GLY A 67 2.02 10.97 -18.71
N ALA A 68 2.51 12.08 -19.26
CA ALA A 68 3.92 12.44 -19.22
C ALA A 68 4.44 12.50 -17.77
N ALA A 69 5.69 12.07 -17.58
CA ALA A 69 6.33 12.15 -16.28
C ALA A 69 6.62 13.61 -15.93
N GLU A 70 5.98 14.11 -14.89
CA GLU A 70 6.30 15.42 -14.32
C GLU A 70 7.56 15.31 -13.44
N PRO A 71 8.54 16.21 -13.58
CA PRO A 71 9.73 16.20 -12.75
C PRO A 71 9.34 16.38 -11.27
N ALA A 72 9.89 15.51 -10.42
CA ALA A 72 9.62 15.56 -9.00
C ALA A 72 10.13 16.89 -8.41
N PRO A 73 9.36 17.53 -7.52
CA PRO A 73 9.85 18.71 -6.81
C PRO A 73 11.06 18.34 -5.93
N GLU A 74 11.95 19.29 -5.69
CA GLU A 74 13.08 19.07 -4.79
C GLU A 74 12.58 18.73 -3.39
N LEU A 75 12.89 17.50 -2.93
CA LEU A 75 12.49 17.04 -1.62
C LEU A 75 13.57 17.35 -0.58
N PRO A 76 13.22 17.96 0.57
CA PRO A 76 14.16 18.16 1.65
C PRO A 76 14.61 16.81 2.22
N ARG A 77 15.83 16.78 2.74
CA ARG A 77 16.41 15.56 3.32
C ARG A 77 15.55 15.02 4.46
N ALA A 78 15.30 13.71 4.47
CA ALA A 78 14.52 13.08 5.53
C ALA A 78 15.12 13.37 6.92
N ARG A 79 14.27 13.79 7.86
CA ARG A 79 14.67 14.05 9.24
C ARG A 79 15.17 12.76 9.88
N ARG A 80 16.38 12.78 10.46
CA ARG A 80 16.88 11.63 11.23
C ARG A 80 16.10 11.53 12.54
N ARG A 81 15.29 10.49 12.67
CA ARG A 81 14.65 10.14 13.95
C ARG A 81 15.61 9.27 14.77
N PRO A 82 15.90 9.60 16.04
CA PRO A 82 16.67 8.73 16.92
C PRO A 82 15.92 7.40 17.12
N ARG A 83 16.63 6.27 17.05
CA ARG A 83 16.05 4.93 17.30
C ARG A 83 15.93 4.68 18.81
N LEU A 84 14.99 5.36 19.47
CA LEU A 84 14.74 5.24 20.91
C LEU A 84 13.75 4.12 21.28
N ARG A 85 13.20 3.41 20.29
CA ARG A 85 12.24 2.34 20.57
C ARG A 85 12.99 1.08 21.00
N HIS A 86 12.95 0.78 22.29
CA HIS A 86 13.22 -0.55 22.80
C HIS A 86 11.98 -1.44 22.60
N ARG A 87 12.17 -2.63 22.05
CA ARG A 87 11.14 -3.67 22.03
C ARG A 87 11.01 -4.18 23.46
N ALA A 88 9.83 -4.01 24.07
CA ALA A 88 9.55 -4.68 25.33
C ALA A 88 9.48 -6.19 25.08
N GLU A 89 10.22 -6.96 25.89
CA GLU A 89 10.05 -8.41 25.93
C GLU A 89 8.68 -8.70 26.53
N VAL A 90 7.89 -9.50 25.81
CA VAL A 90 6.62 -10.00 26.33
C VAL A 90 6.94 -11.27 27.09
N THR A 91 7.04 -11.19 28.41
CA THR A 91 7.06 -12.37 29.27
C THR A 91 5.68 -13.02 29.24
N ALA A 92 5.59 -14.21 28.64
CA ALA A 92 4.40 -15.04 28.73
C ALA A 92 4.32 -15.58 30.16
N GLU A 93 3.38 -15.06 30.95
CA GLU A 93 3.03 -15.66 32.24
C GLU A 93 2.13 -16.87 31.96
N THR A 94 2.69 -18.06 32.08
CA THR A 94 1.94 -19.33 32.10
C THR A 94 1.23 -19.42 33.44
N THR A 95 -0.07 -19.13 33.46
CA THR A 95 -0.95 -19.54 34.56
C THR A 95 -1.32 -21.01 34.34
N ALA A 96 -0.89 -21.86 35.27
CA ALA A 96 -1.30 -23.26 35.39
C ALA A 96 -2.70 -23.37 36.03
#